data_AF-A0A077Y144-F1
#
_entry.id   AF-A0A077Y144-F1
#
_cell.length_a   1.000
_cell.length_b   1.000
_cell.length_c   1.000
_cell.angle_alpha   90.00
_cell.angle_beta   90.00
_cell.angle_gamma   90.00
#
_symmetry.space_group_name_H-M   'P 1'
#
loop_
_entity.id
_entity.type
_entity.pdbx_description
1 polymer ?
#
loop_
_entity_poly.entity_id
_entity_poly.type
_entity_poly.pdbx_seq_one_letter_code
_entity_poly.pdbx_strand_id
1 'polypeptide(L)' 'MPASTEREEYQQRIINDFNEHFQLDVNVEKLSIVKESRPIGEDGKSVELIWDEQITMIMRKKPTLTLEK' A
#
# COMPACT_ATOMS: atom_id res chain seq x y z
N MET A 1 -13.05 -1.83 -9.21
CA MET A 1 -13.85 -2.89 -9.85
C MET A 1 -14.89 -3.36 -8.86
N PRO A 2 -16.12 -3.70 -9.30
CA PRO A 2 -17.10 -4.33 -8.41
C PRO A 2 -16.52 -5.64 -7.85
N ALA A 3 -16.81 -5.95 -6.58
CA ALA A 3 -16.45 -7.25 -6.03
C ALA A 3 -17.22 -8.37 -6.76
N SER A 4 -16.53 -9.46 -7.05
CA SER A 4 -17.03 -10.61 -7.81
C SER A 4 -17.18 -11.87 -6.96
N THR A 5 -16.70 -11.83 -5.71
CA THR A 5 -16.78 -12.93 -4.74
C THR A 5 -17.14 -12.40 -3.34
N GLU A 6 -17.74 -13.24 -2.50
CA GLU A 6 -18.05 -12.90 -1.09
C GLU A 6 -16.82 -12.40 -0.32
N ARG A 7 -15.65 -12.95 -0.64
CA ARG A 7 -14.37 -12.55 -0.02
C ARG A 7 -13.98 -11.13 -0.41
N GLU A 8 -14.13 -10.77 -1.69
CA GLU A 8 -13.86 -9.42 -2.18
C GLU A 8 -14.86 -8.41 -1.61
N GLU A 9 -16.13 -8.79 -1.48
CA GLU A 9 -17.15 -7.95 -0.84
C GLU A 9 -16.81 -7.68 0.63
N TYR A 10 -16.39 -8.71 1.36
CA TYR A 10 -15.98 -8.56 2.76
C TYR A 10 -14.76 -7.64 2.90
N GLN A 11 -13.76 -7.77 2.01
CA GLN A 11 -12.60 -6.89 1.99
C GLN A 11 -12.98 -5.44 1.70
N GLN A 12 -13.90 -5.21 0.74
CA GLN A 12 -14.40 -3.87 0.43
C GLN A 12 -15.15 -3.25 1.62
N ARG A 13 -15.95 -4.04 2.38
CA ARG A 13 -16.59 -3.53 3.60
C ARG A 13 -15.58 -3.04 4.62
N ILE A 14 -14.52 -3.81 4.90
CA ILE A 14 -13.47 -3.41 5.84
C ILE A 14 -12.81 -2.09 5.40
N ILE A 15 -12.47 -1.97 4.11
CA ILE A 15 -11.87 -0.76 3.56
C ILE A 15 -12.83 0.44 3.68
N ASN A 16 -14.12 0.24 3.40
CA ASN A 16 -15.13 1.28 3.53
C ASN A 16 -15.30 1.72 4.99
N ASP A 17 -15.34 0.79 5.94
CA ASP A 17 -15.44 1.10 7.37
C ASP A 17 -14.24 1.94 7.83
N PHE A 18 -13.01 1.60 7.40
CA PHE A 18 -11.83 2.43 7.68
C PHE A 18 -11.94 3.84 7.09
N ASN A 19 -12.45 3.94 5.87
CA ASN A 19 -12.58 5.22 5.19
C ASN A 19 -13.66 6.11 5.83
N GLU A 20 -14.83 5.54 6.13
CA GLU A 20 -16.01 6.29 6.55
C GLU A 20 -16.07 6.51 8.07
N HIS A 21 -15.85 5.45 8.85
CA HIS A 21 -16.00 5.51 10.30
C HIS A 21 -14.75 6.09 10.99
N PHE A 22 -13.56 5.74 10.50
CA PHE A 22 -12.30 6.18 11.10
C PHE A 22 -11.68 7.40 10.39
N GLN A 23 -12.31 7.90 9.33
CA GLN A 23 -11.84 9.05 8.56
C GLN A 23 -10.39 8.89 8.06
N LEU A 24 -10.04 7.64 7.72
CA LEU A 24 -8.77 7.32 7.09
C LEU A 24 -8.93 7.32 5.57
N ASP A 25 -7.84 7.49 4.84
CA ASP A 25 -7.76 7.22 3.41
C ASP A 25 -7.04 5.88 3.27
N VAL A 26 -7.83 4.82 3.07
CA VAL A 26 -7.33 3.45 3.00
C VAL A 26 -7.53 2.90 1.59
N ASN A 27 -6.44 2.41 1.02
CA ASN A 27 -6.43 1.74 -0.27
C ASN A 27 -5.52 0.50 -0.24
N VAL A 28 -5.67 -0.36 -1.25
CA VAL A 28 -4.80 -1.52 -1.46
C VAL A 28 -4.12 -1.35 -2.81
N GLU A 29 -2.80 -1.36 -2.80
CA GLU A 29 -1.95 -1.15 -3.97
C GLU A 29 -0.91 -2.26 -4.07
N LYS A 30 -0.48 -2.57 -5.29
CA LYS A 30 0.63 -3.49 -5.54
C LYS A 30 1.91 -2.66 -5.64
N LEU A 31 2.78 -2.78 -4.63
CA LEU A 31 4.00 -1.98 -4.54
C LEU A 31 5.22 -2.84 -4.85
N SER A 32 6.17 -2.27 -5.57
CA SER A 32 7.52 -2.84 -5.70
C SER A 32 8.30 -2.55 -4.42
N ILE A 33 8.72 -3.59 -3.72
CA ILE A 33 9.49 -3.50 -2.48
C ILE A 33 10.87 -4.12 -2.66
N VAL A 34 11.87 -3.60 -1.95
CA VAL A 34 13.18 -4.23 -1.87
C VAL A 34 13.05 -5.46 -0.97
N LYS A 35 13.32 -6.64 -1.51
CA LYS A 35 13.29 -7.89 -0.76
C LYS A 35 14.66 -8.29 -0.25
N GLU A 36 15.67 -8.05 -1.07
CA GLU A 36 17.05 -8.43 -0.80
C GLU A 36 18.00 -7.48 -1.53
N SER A 37 19.27 -7.59 -1.23
CA SER A 37 20.32 -6.90 -1.95
C SER A 37 21.53 -7.82 -2.10
N ARG A 38 22.24 -7.71 -3.23
CA ARG A 38 23.48 -8.47 -3.45
C ARG A 38 24.63 -7.54 -3.85
N PRO A 39 25.86 -7.77 -3.39
CA PRO A 39 27.00 -6.99 -3.83
C PRO A 39 27.26 -7.21 -5.33
N ILE A 40 27.69 -6.14 -6.00
CA ILE A 40 28.17 -6.18 -7.38
C ILE A 40 29.58 -5.59 -7.40
N GLY A 41 30.50 -6.28 -8.08
CA GLY A 41 31.90 -5.86 -8.21
C GLY A 41 32.83 -6.50 -7.17
N GLU A 42 34.09 -6.63 -7.53
CA GLU A 42 35.12 -7.30 -6.71
C GLU A 42 35.46 -6.57 -5.42
N ASP A 43 35.17 -5.26 -5.35
CA ASP A 43 35.38 -4.43 -4.16
C ASP A 43 34.21 -4.44 -3.16
N GLY A 44 33.08 -5.04 -3.55
CA GLY A 44 31.87 -5.14 -2.74
C GLY A 44 31.20 -3.80 -2.39
N LYS A 45 31.62 -2.69 -3.01
CA LYS A 45 31.11 -1.34 -2.67
C LYS A 45 29.81 -1.01 -3.37
N SER A 46 29.55 -1.62 -4.52
CA SER A 46 28.29 -1.45 -5.24
C SER A 46 27.33 -2.57 -4.85
N VAL A 47 26.04 -2.26 -4.75
CA VAL A 47 25.01 -3.21 -4.33
C VAL A 47 23.83 -3.13 -5.30
N GLU A 48 23.38 -4.28 -5.79
CA GLU A 48 22.11 -4.43 -6.49
C GLU A 48 20.98 -4.60 -5.50
N LEU A 49 19.86 -3.92 -5.73
CA LEU A 49 18.62 -4.17 -5.02
C LEU A 49 17.77 -5.16 -5.80
N ILE A 50 17.28 -6.19 -5.13
CA ILE A 50 16.36 -7.18 -5.68
C ILE A 50 14.94 -6.74 -5.28
N TRP A 51 14.13 -6.45 -6.29
CA TRP A 51 12.76 -5.97 -6.13
C TRP A 51 11.77 -7.11 -6.30
N ASP A 52 10.71 -7.09 -5.49
CA ASP A 52 9.57 -8.01 -5.58
C ASP A 52 8.27 -7.21 -5.48
N GLU A 53 7.18 -7.78 -5.96
CA GLU A 53 5.87 -7.13 -5.87
C GLU A 53 5.09 -7.64 -4.65
N GLN A 54 4.54 -6.73 -3.86
CA GLN A 54 3.73 -7.06 -2.69
C GLN A 54 2.41 -6.29 -2.70
N ILE A 55 1.31 -7.03 -2.49
CA ILE A 55 0.00 -6.42 -2.20
C ILE A 55 0.09 -5.76 -0.83
N THR A 56 -0.11 -4.44 -0.78
CA THR A 56 0.09 -3.63 0.42
C THR A 56 -1.14 -2.77 0.67
N MET A 57 -1.61 -2.74 1.91
CA MET A 57 -2.66 -1.82 2.35
C MET A 57 -2.01 -0.54 2.86
N ILE A 58 -2.33 0.59 2.25
CA ILE A 58 -1.84 1.91 2.64
C ILE A 58 -2.96 2.59 3.42
N MET A 59 -2.64 3.07 4.62
CA MET A 59 -3.57 3.84 5.46
C MET A 59 -2.99 5.22 5.73
N ARG A 60 -3.74 6.26 5.41
CA ARG A 60 -3.37 7.65 5.68
C ARG A 60 -4.47 8.32 6.47
N LYS A 61 -4.15 9.39 7.20
CA LYS A 61 -5.19 10.26 7.75
C LYS A 61 -5.82 11.05 6.59
N LYS A 62 -7.15 11.16 6.52
CA LYS A 62 -7.77 12.05 5.53
C LYS A 62 -7.27 13.48 5.74
N PRO A 63 -6.97 14.23 4.66
CA PRO A 63 -6.65 15.64 4.77
C PRO A 63 -7.80 16.35 5.48
N THR A 64 -7.50 17.07 6.56
CA THR A 64 -8.48 18.01 7.11
C THR A 64 -8.56 19.13 6.10
N LEU A 65 -9.64 19.18 5.31
CA LEU A 65 -9.95 20.34 4.48
C LEU A 65 -10.20 21.52 5.44
N THR A 66 -9.16 22.27 5.76
CA THR A 66 -9.32 23.62 6.29
C THR A 66 -9.91 24.45 5.17
N LEU A 67 -11.24 24.55 5.16
CA LEU A 67 -11.93 25.62 4.45
C LEU A 67 -11.48 26.93 5.10
N GLU A 68 -10.46 27.56 4.53
CA GLU A 68 -10.20 28.97 4.77
C GLU A 68 -11.44 29.75 4.30
N LYS A 69 -12.08 30.44 5.24
CA LYS A 69 -13.26 31.28 5.04
C LYS A 69 -12.86 32.63 4.47
#